data_AF-A0A7J4QTE8-F1
#
_entry.id   AF-A0A7J4QTE8-F1
#
_cell.length_a   1.000
_cell.length_b   1.000
_cell.length_c   1.000
_cell.angle_alpha   90.00
_cell.angle_beta   90.00
_cell.angle_gamma   90.00
#
_symmetry.space_group_name_H-M   'P 1'
#
loop_
_entity.id
_entity.type
_entity.pdbx_description
1 polymer ?
#
loop_
_entity_poly.entity_id
_entity_poly.type
_entity_poly.pdbx_seq_one_letter_code
_entity_poly.pdbx_strand_id
1 'polypeptide(L)'
;MGESIPRVFVPSVTEENGGTIALGCFSSEETAWQVLRAFLKKSEQMLLESSSVVIWDVDIVGEEAMTVLSTMECKDCPVCGRRTFWIDVDNFSALCYVSACSAWIEENTVDPEIIDCGWPTIRFLKQNKSIDEAVEALFRLGDRLKSVGEERMDETAAESILEEELDD
;
A
#
# COMPACT_ATOMS: atom_id res chain seq x y z
N MET A 1 -9.58 -22.97 -32.48
CA MET A 1 -9.31 -21.72 -31.76
C MET A 1 -10.32 -21.67 -30.63
N GLY A 2 -9.90 -21.90 -29.39
CA GLY A 2 -10.82 -21.80 -28.26
C GLY A 2 -11.17 -20.34 -28.04
N GLU A 3 -12.47 -20.03 -27.93
CA GLU A 3 -12.92 -18.71 -27.51
C GLU A 3 -12.37 -18.44 -26.10
N SER A 4 -11.69 -17.30 -25.92
CA SER A 4 -11.27 -16.84 -24.61
C SER A 4 -12.50 -16.40 -23.84
N ILE A 5 -12.74 -16.97 -22.66
CA ILE A 5 -13.83 -16.57 -21.77
C ILE A 5 -13.65 -15.07 -21.43
N PRO A 6 -14.66 -14.21 -21.65
CA PRO A 6 -14.56 -12.80 -21.29
C PRO A 6 -14.36 -12.65 -19.78
N ARG A 7 -13.49 -11.73 -19.37
CA ARG A 7 -13.18 -11.46 -17.96
C ARG A 7 -13.50 -10.03 -17.60
N VAL A 8 -13.94 -9.85 -16.36
CA VAL A 8 -14.11 -8.54 -15.75
C VAL A 8 -13.35 -8.44 -14.44
N PHE A 9 -12.90 -7.23 -14.13
CA PHE A 9 -12.12 -6.89 -12.96
C PHE A 9 -12.97 -6.01 -12.05
N VAL A 10 -13.15 -6.44 -10.81
CA VAL A 10 -14.08 -5.84 -9.86
C VAL A 10 -13.26 -5.41 -8.63
N PRO A 11 -12.86 -4.13 -8.53
CA PRO A 11 -12.28 -3.59 -7.33
C PRO A 11 -13.36 -3.32 -6.28
N SER A 12 -13.08 -3.64 -5.02
CA SER A 12 -13.99 -3.41 -3.90
C SER A 12 -13.23 -3.05 -2.62
N VAL A 13 -13.94 -2.41 -1.69
CA VAL A 13 -13.47 -2.14 -0.33
C VAL A 13 -14.48 -2.67 0.68
N THR A 14 -14.00 -3.10 1.84
CA THR A 14 -14.82 -3.57 2.95
C THR A 14 -14.70 -2.61 4.12
N GLU A 15 -15.83 -2.19 4.66
CA GLU A 15 -15.95 -1.39 5.87
C GLU A 15 -15.88 -2.28 7.11
N GLU A 16 -15.47 -1.72 8.26
CA GLU A 16 -15.37 -2.47 9.54
C GLU A 16 -16.70 -3.10 10.02
N ASN A 17 -17.83 -2.62 9.50
CA ASN A 17 -19.15 -3.18 9.79
C ASN A 17 -19.49 -4.43 8.94
N GLY A 18 -18.56 -4.88 8.09
CA GLY A 18 -18.73 -5.99 7.14
C GLY A 18 -19.42 -5.60 5.83
N GLY A 19 -19.72 -4.32 5.62
CA GLY A 19 -20.28 -3.80 4.38
C GLY A 19 -19.24 -3.75 3.26
N THR A 20 -19.58 -4.23 2.08
CA THR A 20 -18.69 -4.16 0.90
C THR A 20 -19.18 -3.10 -0.07
N ILE A 21 -18.29 -2.22 -0.49
CA ILE A 21 -18.50 -1.20 -1.51
C ILE A 21 -17.81 -1.65 -2.79
N ALA A 22 -18.59 -2.02 -3.80
CA ALA A 22 -18.06 -2.27 -5.14
C ALA A 22 -17.73 -0.93 -5.82
N LEU A 23 -16.49 -0.79 -6.31
CA LEU A 23 -16.02 0.44 -6.94
C LEU A 23 -16.26 0.48 -8.46
N GLY A 24 -16.65 -0.67 -9.04
CA GLY A 24 -17.02 -0.78 -10.45
C GLY A 24 -16.77 -2.18 -11.01
N CYS A 25 -17.01 -2.32 -12.30
CA CYS A 25 -16.75 -3.54 -13.07
C CYS A 25 -16.09 -3.12 -14.38
N PHE A 26 -14.88 -3.60 -14.63
CA PHE A 26 -14.01 -3.12 -15.70
C PHE A 26 -13.56 -4.26 -16.60
N SER A 27 -13.36 -3.99 -17.89
CA SER A 27 -12.82 -4.97 -18.84
C SER A 27 -11.28 -5.02 -18.86
N SER A 28 -10.62 -4.19 -18.05
CA SER A 28 -9.15 -4.09 -17.95
C SER A 28 -8.71 -4.06 -16.49
N GLU A 29 -7.69 -4.85 -16.18
CA GLU A 29 -7.07 -4.90 -14.85
C GLU A 29 -6.47 -3.55 -14.46
N GLU A 30 -5.77 -2.91 -15.39
CA GLU A 30 -5.12 -1.61 -15.17
C GLU A 30 -6.15 -0.55 -14.72
N THR A 31 -7.32 -0.53 -15.36
CA THR A 31 -8.39 0.42 -15.00
C THR A 31 -8.96 0.13 -13.62
N ALA A 32 -9.18 -1.15 -13.28
CA ALA A 32 -9.63 -1.54 -11.96
C ALA A 32 -8.65 -1.09 -10.87
N TRP A 33 -7.36 -1.29 -11.08
CA TRP A 33 -6.30 -0.82 -10.18
C TRP A 33 -6.25 0.69 -10.06
N GLN A 34 -6.34 1.43 -11.18
CA GLN A 34 -6.36 2.89 -11.15
C GLN A 34 -7.55 3.43 -10.35
N VAL A 35 -8.74 2.84 -10.51
CA VAL A 35 -9.95 3.21 -9.76
C VAL A 35 -9.78 2.92 -8.28
N LEU A 36 -9.28 1.73 -7.92
CA LEU A 36 -9.00 1.38 -6.53
C LEU A 36 -8.00 2.37 -5.91
N ARG A 37 -6.83 2.58 -6.52
CA ARG A 37 -5.81 3.53 -6.03
C ARG A 37 -6.35 4.95 -5.88
N ALA A 38 -7.19 5.41 -6.82
CA ALA A 38 -7.82 6.72 -6.73
C ALA A 38 -8.81 6.81 -5.56
N PHE A 39 -9.56 5.74 -5.28
CA PHE A 39 -10.45 5.64 -4.13
C PHE A 39 -9.69 5.61 -2.81
N LEU A 40 -8.62 4.81 -2.70
CA LEU A 40 -7.84 4.65 -1.47
C LEU A 40 -7.19 5.96 -0.99
N LYS A 41 -6.96 6.94 -1.86
CA LYS A 41 -6.52 8.30 -1.47
C LYS A 41 -7.51 9.03 -0.55
N LYS A 42 -8.78 8.60 -0.52
CA LYS A 42 -9.83 9.14 0.35
C LYS A 42 -10.13 8.22 1.55
N SER A 43 -9.38 7.14 1.72
CA SER A 43 -9.62 6.13 2.77
C SER A 43 -9.59 6.71 4.18
N GLU A 44 -8.82 7.78 4.42
CA GLU A 44 -8.77 8.46 5.73
C GLU A 44 -10.13 9.02 6.20
N GLN A 45 -11.10 9.17 5.29
CA GLN A 45 -12.43 9.70 5.58
C GLN A 45 -13.45 8.59 5.87
N MET A 46 -13.04 7.32 5.84
CA MET A 46 -13.89 6.14 5.93
C MET A 46 -13.31 5.12 6.90
N LEU A 47 -14.18 4.29 7.51
CA LEU A 47 -13.76 3.19 8.38
C LEU A 47 -13.62 1.91 7.57
N LEU A 48 -12.53 1.82 6.81
CA LEU A 48 -12.24 0.70 5.93
C LEU A 48 -11.33 -0.33 6.62
N GLU A 49 -11.58 -1.61 6.36
CA GLU A 49 -10.85 -2.75 6.91
C GLU A 49 -9.95 -3.39 5.86
N SER A 50 -10.48 -3.65 4.67
CA SER A 50 -9.76 -4.31 3.59
C SER A 50 -10.21 -3.82 2.22
N SER A 51 -9.44 -4.15 1.20
CA SER A 51 -9.79 -3.90 -0.19
C SER A 51 -9.28 -5.03 -1.05
N SER A 52 -9.93 -5.27 -2.18
CA SER A 52 -9.56 -6.36 -3.08
C SER A 52 -9.81 -6.00 -4.53
N VAL A 53 -9.07 -6.65 -5.42
CA VAL A 53 -9.40 -6.73 -6.84
C VAL A 53 -9.64 -8.20 -7.15
N VAL A 54 -10.78 -8.49 -7.77
CA VAL A 54 -11.17 -9.85 -8.15
C VAL A 54 -11.47 -9.91 -9.64
N ILE A 55 -11.14 -11.04 -10.26
CA ILE A 55 -11.53 -11.38 -11.63
C ILE A 55 -12.81 -12.21 -11.56
N TRP A 56 -13.76 -11.88 -12.43
CA TRP A 56 -14.89 -12.74 -12.74
C TRP A 56 -14.84 -13.19 -14.20
N ASP A 57 -14.93 -14.49 -14.41
CA ASP A 57 -15.18 -15.11 -15.71
C ASP A 57 -16.68 -14.96 -16.05
N VAL A 58 -16.98 -14.34 -17.18
CA VAL A 58 -18.36 -14.08 -17.62
C VAL A 58 -18.99 -15.39 -18.09
N ASP A 59 -20.28 -15.56 -17.79
CA ASP A 59 -21.09 -16.75 -18.11
C ASP A 59 -20.68 -18.05 -17.41
N ILE A 60 -19.82 -17.97 -16.38
CA ILE A 60 -19.49 -19.07 -15.48
C ILE A 60 -20.26 -18.91 -14.17
N VAL A 61 -20.82 -20.01 -13.66
CA VAL A 61 -21.59 -20.05 -12.41
C VAL A 61 -20.84 -20.90 -11.41
N GLY A 62 -20.64 -20.39 -10.20
CA GLY A 62 -19.96 -21.10 -9.12
C GLY A 62 -18.75 -20.32 -8.60
N GLU A 63 -18.08 -20.89 -7.60
CA GLU A 63 -16.86 -20.31 -7.03
C GLU A 63 -15.71 -20.31 -8.04
N GLU A 64 -15.71 -21.26 -9.00
CA GLU A 64 -14.73 -21.28 -10.08
C GLU A 64 -14.80 -20.07 -11.03
N ALA A 65 -15.88 -19.30 -11.00
CA ALA A 65 -16.03 -18.09 -11.81
C ALA A 65 -15.20 -16.91 -11.26
N MET A 66 -14.74 -16.99 -10.00
CA MET A 66 -14.12 -15.88 -9.29
C MET A 66 -12.69 -16.22 -8.89
N THR A 67 -11.77 -15.31 -9.17
CA THR A 67 -10.38 -15.40 -8.70
C THR A 67 -9.99 -14.10 -8.01
N VAL A 68 -9.48 -14.16 -6.78
CA VAL A 68 -8.93 -12.99 -6.09
C VAL A 68 -7.55 -12.71 -6.65
N LEU A 69 -7.33 -11.48 -7.14
CA LEU A 69 -6.02 -11.06 -7.66
C LEU A 69 -5.11 -10.50 -6.58
N SER A 70 -5.69 -9.72 -5.67
CA SER A 70 -4.97 -9.12 -4.57
C SER A 70 -5.95 -8.72 -3.48
N THR A 71 -5.48 -8.80 -2.24
CA THR A 71 -6.14 -8.23 -1.07
C THR A 71 -5.16 -7.31 -0.34
N MET A 72 -5.62 -6.11 0.00
CA MET A 72 -4.88 -5.16 0.81
C MET A 72 -5.61 -4.92 2.13
N GLU A 73 -4.85 -4.90 3.22
CA GLU A 73 -5.37 -4.61 4.56
C GLU A 73 -5.14 -3.14 4.94
N CYS A 74 -6.10 -2.58 5.66
CA CYS A 74 -6.04 -1.24 6.21
C CYS A 74 -5.38 -1.27 7.60
N LYS A 75 -4.10 -0.88 7.66
CA LYS A 75 -3.25 -0.88 8.86
C LYS A 75 -2.67 0.50 9.13
N ASP A 76 -2.12 0.70 10.32
CA ASP A 76 -1.43 1.95 10.63
C ASP A 76 -0.10 2.02 9.86
N CYS A 77 0.12 3.14 9.17
CA CYS A 77 1.38 3.39 8.49
C CYS A 77 2.52 3.49 9.53
N PRO A 78 3.64 2.76 9.34
CA PRO A 78 4.75 2.78 10.31
C PRO A 78 5.39 4.17 10.44
N VAL A 79 5.33 5.00 9.40
CA VAL A 79 5.92 6.35 9.38
C VAL A 79 4.99 7.39 10.00
N CYS A 80 3.78 7.55 9.46
CA CYS A 80 2.88 8.64 9.87
C CYS A 80 1.86 8.25 10.95
N GLY A 81 1.75 6.97 11.29
CA GLY A 81 0.80 6.43 12.27
C GLY A 81 -0.67 6.55 11.87
N ARG A 82 -0.98 7.04 10.67
CA ARG A 82 -2.35 7.12 10.17
C ARG A 82 -2.75 5.78 9.56
N ARG A 83 -3.99 5.40 9.80
CA ARG A 83 -4.59 4.22 9.19
C ARG A 83 -4.70 4.40 7.68
N THR A 84 -4.08 3.50 6.94
CA THR A 84 -4.02 3.50 5.48
C THR A 84 -4.02 2.06 4.99
N PHE A 85 -4.40 1.85 3.74
CA PHE A 85 -3.99 0.64 3.04
C PHE A 85 -2.48 0.70 2.92
N TRP A 86 -1.78 -0.28 3.48
CA TRP A 86 -0.31 -0.25 3.54
C TRP A 86 0.31 -1.48 2.90
N ILE A 87 -0.29 -2.67 2.89
CA ILE A 87 0.40 -3.89 2.40
C ILE A 87 -0.47 -4.60 1.37
N ASP A 88 0.10 -4.81 0.17
CA ASP A 88 -0.31 -5.86 -0.76
C ASP A 88 0.46 -7.13 -0.39
N VAL A 89 -0.24 -8.10 0.19
CA VAL A 89 0.37 -9.33 0.74
C VAL A 89 0.90 -10.23 -0.37
N ASP A 90 0.29 -10.18 -1.56
CA ASP A 90 0.62 -11.05 -2.69
C ASP A 90 1.78 -10.50 -3.51
N ASN A 91 1.85 -9.17 -3.66
CA ASN A 91 2.91 -8.49 -4.42
C ASN A 91 4.03 -7.93 -3.55
N PHE A 92 4.02 -8.20 -2.25
CA PHE A 92 5.07 -7.80 -1.30
C PHE A 92 5.45 -6.31 -1.38
N SER A 93 4.48 -5.47 -1.71
CA SER A 93 4.65 -4.03 -1.87
C SER A 93 3.77 -3.28 -0.87
N ALA A 94 4.25 -2.10 -0.48
CA ALA A 94 3.56 -1.25 0.45
C ALA A 94 3.55 0.19 -0.04
N LEU A 95 2.43 0.88 0.14
CA LEU A 95 2.32 2.31 -0.15
C LEU A 95 1.31 2.95 0.79
N CYS A 96 1.71 3.99 1.51
CA CYS A 96 0.78 4.82 2.27
C CYS A 96 0.01 5.72 1.30
N TYR A 97 -1.28 5.45 1.14
CA TYR A 97 -2.16 6.21 0.25
C TYR A 97 -2.57 7.58 0.83
N VAL A 98 -2.21 7.88 2.08
CA VAL A 98 -2.41 9.22 2.66
C VAL A 98 -1.50 10.21 1.95
N SER A 99 -2.09 11.24 1.35
CA SER A 99 -1.41 12.16 0.42
C SER A 99 -0.17 12.86 1.00
N ALA A 100 -0.12 13.06 2.32
CA ALA A 100 0.99 13.73 2.99
C ALA A 100 2.17 12.80 3.36
N CYS A 101 1.98 11.47 3.30
CA CYS A 101 3.01 10.53 3.71
C CYS A 101 3.66 9.87 2.50
N SER A 102 2.93 9.05 1.75
CA SER A 102 3.49 8.32 0.58
C SER A 102 4.76 7.51 0.89
N ALA A 103 4.95 7.06 2.15
CA ALA A 103 5.97 6.06 2.44
C ALA A 103 5.69 4.78 1.66
N TRP A 104 6.70 4.00 1.34
CA TRP A 104 6.55 2.83 0.48
C TRP A 104 7.58 1.73 0.75
N ILE A 105 7.26 0.51 0.30
CA ILE A 105 8.14 -0.66 0.23
C ILE A 105 7.92 -1.31 -1.14
N GLU A 106 8.98 -1.65 -1.86
CA GLU A 106 8.89 -2.38 -3.14
C GLU A 106 10.12 -3.27 -3.36
N GLU A 107 9.97 -4.31 -4.18
CA GLU A 107 11.12 -5.08 -4.66
C GLU A 107 12.01 -4.18 -5.53
N ASN A 108 13.32 -4.27 -5.34
CA ASN A 108 14.26 -3.47 -6.11
C ASN A 108 14.17 -3.84 -7.60
N THR A 109 14.17 -2.82 -8.45
CA THR A 109 14.03 -2.99 -9.91
C THR A 109 15.22 -3.68 -10.61
N VAL A 110 16.35 -3.83 -9.92
CA VAL A 110 17.60 -4.42 -10.45
C VAL A 110 17.89 -5.78 -9.81
N ASP A 111 17.70 -5.91 -8.49
CA ASP A 111 17.96 -7.13 -7.73
C ASP A 111 16.74 -7.53 -6.88
N PRO A 112 15.96 -8.54 -7.29
CA PRO A 112 14.77 -8.99 -6.55
C PRO A 112 15.07 -9.54 -5.15
N GLU A 113 16.33 -9.83 -4.80
CA GLU A 113 16.71 -10.20 -3.42
C GLU A 113 16.77 -9.00 -2.48
N ILE A 114 16.65 -7.77 -3.02
CA ILE A 114 16.66 -6.52 -2.27
C ILE A 114 15.26 -5.94 -2.21
N ILE A 115 14.85 -5.56 -1.00
CA ILE A 115 13.61 -4.85 -0.72
C ILE A 115 13.93 -3.39 -0.40
N ASP A 116 13.52 -2.48 -1.27
CA ASP A 116 13.68 -1.05 -1.06
C ASP A 116 12.51 -0.52 -0.21
N CYS A 117 12.80 0.41 0.69
CA CYS A 117 11.77 1.21 1.34
C CYS A 117 12.15 2.68 1.35
N GLY A 118 11.14 3.54 1.38
CA GLY A 118 11.39 4.97 1.30
C GLY A 118 10.29 5.83 1.87
N TRP A 119 10.67 7.08 2.17
CA TRP A 119 9.73 8.14 2.51
C TRP A 119 10.10 9.43 1.78
N PRO A 120 9.30 9.87 0.78
CA PRO A 120 9.65 10.99 -0.08
C PRO A 120 9.85 12.32 0.65
N THR A 121 9.13 12.56 1.75
CA THR A 121 9.11 13.84 2.47
C THR A 121 10.51 14.29 2.92
N ILE A 122 11.34 13.35 3.35
CA ILE A 122 12.73 13.61 3.74
C ILE A 122 13.74 12.94 2.80
N ARG A 123 13.30 12.39 1.66
CA ARG A 123 14.13 11.59 0.74
C ARG A 123 14.83 10.41 1.42
N PHE A 124 14.18 9.82 2.42
CA PHE A 124 14.65 8.59 3.03
C PHE A 124 14.53 7.46 2.01
N LEU A 125 15.61 6.69 1.85
CA LEU A 125 15.67 5.50 1.01
C LEU A 125 16.61 4.49 1.67
N LYS A 126 16.15 3.25 1.82
CA LYS A 126 16.94 2.18 2.45
C LYS A 126 16.70 0.86 1.72
N GLN A 127 17.78 0.10 1.56
CA GLN A 127 17.76 -1.24 0.97
C GLN A 127 17.81 -2.28 2.09
N ASN A 128 16.95 -3.30 2.01
CA ASN A 128 16.77 -4.30 3.05
C ASN A 128 16.77 -5.69 2.43
N LYS A 129 16.99 -6.73 3.24
CA LYS A 129 17.02 -8.13 2.78
C LYS A 129 15.65 -8.80 2.83
N SER A 130 14.70 -8.16 3.49
CA SER A 130 13.34 -8.67 3.63
C SER A 130 12.35 -7.54 3.87
N ILE A 131 11.07 -7.86 3.70
CA ILE A 131 9.96 -6.95 3.98
C ILE A 131 9.88 -6.63 5.47
N ASP A 132 10.14 -7.61 6.34
CA ASP A 132 10.13 -7.39 7.78
C ASP A 132 11.20 -6.36 8.18
N GLU A 133 12.40 -6.45 7.60
CA GLU A 133 13.45 -5.44 7.80
C GLU A 133 13.04 -4.07 7.24
N ALA A 134 12.42 -4.03 6.06
CA ALA A 134 11.93 -2.80 5.44
C ALA A 134 10.84 -2.12 6.28
N VAL A 135 9.90 -2.90 6.83
CA VAL A 135 8.85 -2.44 7.74
C VAL A 135 9.47 -1.91 9.04
N GLU A 136 10.44 -2.65 9.62
CA GLU A 136 11.14 -2.22 10.83
C GLU A 136 11.90 -0.91 10.61
N ALA A 137 12.59 -0.75 9.48
CA ALA A 137 13.28 0.48 9.13
C ALA A 137 12.33 1.68 9.10
N LEU A 138 11.15 1.53 8.50
CA LEU A 138 10.13 2.58 8.46
C LEU A 138 9.51 2.85 9.84
N PHE A 139 9.36 1.84 10.71
CA PHE A 139 8.92 2.04 12.09
C PHE A 139 9.94 2.84 12.89
N ARG A 140 11.22 2.49 12.80
CA ARG A 140 12.32 3.22 13.45
C ARG A 140 12.33 4.68 13.00
N LEU A 141 12.16 4.93 11.70
CA LEU A 141 12.01 6.27 11.16
C LEU A 141 10.79 7.00 11.75
N GLY A 142 9.62 6.36 11.75
CA GLY A 142 8.40 6.90 12.34
C GLY A 142 8.54 7.25 13.83
N ASP A 143 9.21 6.41 14.61
CA ASP A 143 9.41 6.63 16.04
C ASP A 143 10.41 7.76 16.32
N ARG A 144 11.48 7.88 15.53
CA ARG A 144 12.39 9.04 15.59
C ARG A 144 11.62 10.33 15.32
N LEU A 145 10.79 10.37 14.28
CA LEU A 145 9.96 11.54 13.96
C LEU A 145 8.99 11.91 15.08
N LYS A 146 8.39 10.92 15.76
CA LYS A 146 7.51 11.18 16.91
C LYS A 146 8.28 11.74 18.11
N SER A 147 9.46 11.20 18.41
CA SER A 147 10.31 11.69 19.50
C SER A 147 10.77 13.14 19.27
N VAL A 148 11.01 13.50 18.02
CA VAL A 148 11.34 14.88 17.60
C VAL A 148 10.09 15.76 17.55
N GLY A 149 8.92 15.21 17.22
CA GLY A 149 7.65 15.92 17.14
C GLY A 149 7.07 16.39 18.48
N GLU A 150 7.49 15.83 19.61
CA GLU A 150 7.26 16.44 20.94
C GLU A 150 7.99 17.78 21.08
N GLU A 151 9.01 18.03 20.25
CA GLU A 151 9.74 19.28 20.08
C GLU A 151 9.60 19.83 18.64
N ARG A 152 8.38 20.13 18.17
CA ARG A 152 8.08 20.91 16.92
C ARG A 152 9.01 20.64 15.71
N MET A 153 8.56 19.79 14.79
CA MET A 153 9.21 19.60 13.48
C MET A 153 9.31 20.91 12.66
N ASP A 154 10.52 21.48 12.61
CA ASP A 154 11.01 22.44 11.61
C ASP A 154 11.92 21.70 10.61
N GLU A 155 12.21 22.30 9.45
CA GLU A 155 13.06 21.75 8.38
C GLU A 155 14.43 21.27 8.91
N THR A 156 14.93 21.89 9.97
CA THR A 156 16.19 21.54 10.67
C THR A 156 16.15 20.16 11.32
N ALA A 157 14.97 19.71 11.76
CA ALA A 157 14.82 18.42 12.42
C ALA A 157 14.74 17.24 11.41
N ALA A 158 14.35 17.55 10.16
CA ALA A 158 14.45 16.59 9.07
C ALA A 158 15.91 16.42 8.60
N GLU A 159 16.70 17.50 8.57
CA GLU A 159 18.13 17.47 8.24
C GLU A 159 18.94 16.65 9.26
N SER A 160 18.67 16.79 10.56
CA SER A 160 19.40 16.02 11.59
C SER A 160 19.12 14.52 11.52
N ILE A 161 17.89 14.12 11.16
CA ILE A 161 17.55 12.70 11.00
C ILE A 161 18.30 12.08 9.81
N LEU A 162 18.47 12.85 8.73
CA LEU A 162 19.20 12.44 7.53
C LEU A 162 20.71 12.32 7.78
N GLU A 163 21.30 13.23 8.56
CA GLU A 163 22.73 13.19 8.89
C GLU A 163 23.09 11.96 9.73
N GLU A 164 22.24 11.57 10.68
CA GLU A 164 22.50 10.39 11.53
C GLU A 164 22.38 9.04 10.78
N GLU A 165 21.60 8.93 9.69
CA GLU A 165 21.54 7.69 8.88
C GLU A 165 22.71 7.56 7.88
N LEU A 166 23.51 8.61 7.66
CA LEU A 166 24.71 8.54 6.82
C LEU A 166 25.92 7.95 7.57
N ASP A 167 25.84 7.84 8.89
CA ASP A 167 26.89 7.35 9.79
C ASP A 167 26.71 5.88 10.23
N ASP A 168 25.62 5.19 9.81
CA ASP A 168 25.31 3.77 10.07
C ASP A 168 25.39 2.93 8.76
#